data_AF-Q940X3-F1
#
_entry.id   AF-Q940X3-F1
#
_cell.length_a   1.000
_cell.length_b   1.000
_cell.length_c   1.000
_cell.angle_alpha   90.00
_cell.angle_beta   90.00
_cell.angle_gamma   90.00
#
_symmetry.space_group_name_H-M   'P 1'
#
loop_
_entity.id
_entity.type
_entity.pdbx_description
1 polymer ?
#
loop_
_entity_poly.entity_id
_entity_poly.type
_entity_poly.pdbx_seq_one_letter_code
_entity_poly.pdbx_strand_id
1 'polypeptide(L)'
;YLEAIGLYDEDLLTINSAGIGAQLHLFEHTLQPTVNGKSLLPVQTIFALKETKSSKLKSHHWYFNAFAEQIQPEYTAIMDVGTLLTKSALYHLLFAFERNHQIGGACGQISVEKPFENLSNWVISAQNFEYKL
;
A
#
# COMPACT_ATOMS: atom_id res chain seq x y z
N TYR A 1 -14.47 6.26 -5.99
CA TYR A 1 -14.28 5.75 -4.62
C TYR A 1 -13.35 6.65 -3.81
N LEU A 2 -12.11 6.91 -4.26
CA LEU A 2 -11.17 7.79 -3.53
C LEU A 2 -11.75 9.18 -3.23
N GLU A 3 -12.46 9.77 -4.19
CA GLU A 3 -13.19 11.03 -4.01
C GLU A 3 -14.25 10.96 -2.91
N ALA A 4 -15.04 9.88 -2.87
CA ALA A 4 -16.06 9.67 -1.86
C ALA A 4 -15.50 9.54 -0.43
N ILE A 5 -14.22 9.18 -0.29
CA ILE A 5 -13.52 9.11 1.00
C ILE A 5 -12.55 10.30 1.20
N GLY A 6 -12.64 11.35 0.37
CA GLY A 6 -11.87 12.57 0.53
C GLY A 6 -10.37 12.46 0.21
N LEU A 7 -9.94 11.42 -0.50
CA LEU A 7 -8.53 11.18 -0.85
C LEU A 7 -8.17 11.52 -2.30
N TYR A 8 -9.11 12.08 -3.06
CA TYR A 8 -8.87 12.51 -4.43
C TYR A 8 -9.89 13.56 -4.83
N ASP A 9 -9.45 14.58 -5.54
CA ASP A 9 -10.32 15.57 -6.15
C ASP A 9 -9.68 15.99 -7.47
N GLU A 10 -10.41 15.80 -8.57
CA GLU A 10 -9.92 16.13 -9.92
C GLU A 10 -9.80 17.65 -10.12
N ASP A 11 -10.69 18.43 -9.48
CA ASP A 11 -10.72 19.89 -9.61
C ASP A 11 -9.53 20.57 -8.92
N LEU A 12 -8.87 19.86 -7.99
CA LEU A 12 -7.68 20.34 -7.28
C LEU A 12 -6.36 20.02 -8.01
N LEU A 13 -6.39 19.22 -9.08
CA LEU A 13 -5.19 18.84 -9.81
C LEU A 13 -4.60 20.04 -10.55
N THR A 14 -3.47 20.53 -10.06
CA THR A 14 -2.74 21.65 -10.68
C THR A 14 -1.57 21.12 -11.49
N ILE A 15 -1.64 21.21 -12.82
CA ILE A 15 -0.62 20.67 -13.72
C ILE A 15 0.70 21.46 -13.63
N ASN A 16 0.62 22.78 -13.42
CA ASN A 16 1.79 23.65 -13.33
C ASN A 16 1.64 24.64 -12.15
N SER A 17 2.66 24.71 -11.31
CA SER A 17 2.77 25.71 -10.25
C SER A 17 4.08 26.47 -10.42
N ALA A 18 4.01 27.80 -10.50
CA ALA A 18 5.18 28.68 -10.71
C ALA A 18 6.05 28.31 -11.94
N GLY A 19 5.44 27.78 -13.01
CA GLY A 19 6.15 27.34 -14.22
C GLY A 19 6.86 25.98 -14.09
N ILE A 20 6.70 25.29 -12.96
CA ILE A 20 7.20 23.93 -12.73
C ILE A 20 6.01 22.97 -12.82
N GLY A 21 6.16 21.94 -13.65
CA GLY A 21 5.16 20.88 -13.75
C GLY A 21 5.08 20.08 -12.45
N ALA A 22 3.86 19.76 -12.02
CA ALA A 22 3.65 18.87 -10.88
C ALA A 22 4.28 17.50 -11.18
N GLN A 23 4.98 16.93 -10.20
CA GLN A 23 5.52 15.57 -10.29
C GLN A 23 4.65 14.58 -9.51
N LEU A 24 4.01 15.08 -8.46
CA LEU A 24 3.23 14.32 -7.50
C LEU A 24 2.11 15.20 -6.95
N HIS A 25 0.89 14.69 -6.95
CA HIS A 25 -0.25 15.27 -6.25
C HIS A 25 -0.45 14.51 -4.95
N LEU A 26 -0.64 15.24 -3.86
CA LEU A 26 -0.79 14.67 -2.53
C LEU A 26 -2.11 15.10 -1.94
N PHE A 27 -2.91 14.11 -1.53
CA PHE A 27 -4.18 14.30 -0.86
C PHE A 27 -4.09 13.64 0.50
N GLU A 28 -4.51 14.35 1.53
CA GLU A 28 -4.42 13.90 2.91
C GLU A 28 -5.79 13.97 3.57
N HIS A 29 -6.21 12.87 4.19
CA HIS A 29 -7.48 12.81 4.89
C HIS A 29 -7.44 11.79 6.03
N THR A 30 -8.02 12.15 7.18
CA THR A 30 -8.19 11.22 8.31
C THR A 30 -9.44 10.38 8.08
N LEU A 31 -9.25 9.11 7.73
CA LEU A 31 -10.35 8.17 7.53
C LEU A 31 -10.93 7.69 8.86
N GLN A 32 -12.25 7.52 8.94
CA GLN A 32 -12.93 6.85 10.06
C GLN A 32 -13.61 5.55 9.58
N PRO A 33 -12.84 4.47 9.37
CA PRO A 33 -13.38 3.24 8.84
C PRO A 33 -14.40 2.61 9.79
N THR A 34 -15.49 2.08 9.25
CA THR A 34 -16.53 1.40 10.01
C THR A 34 -16.67 -0.04 9.52
N VAL A 35 -16.57 -1.02 10.42
CA VAL A 35 -16.71 -2.44 10.11
C VAL A 35 -17.84 -3.02 10.96
N ASN A 36 -18.85 -3.61 10.31
CA ASN A 36 -20.03 -4.18 10.97
C ASN A 36 -20.72 -3.21 11.95
N GLY A 37 -20.84 -1.93 11.55
CA GLY A 37 -21.47 -0.88 12.36
C GLY A 37 -20.61 -0.36 13.52
N LYS A 38 -19.37 -0.84 13.67
CA LYS A 38 -18.42 -0.34 14.67
C LYS A 38 -17.37 0.53 14.01
N SER A 39 -17.27 1.78 14.46
CA SER A 39 -16.18 2.68 14.06
C SER A 39 -14.86 2.17 14.62
N LEU A 40 -13.87 2.05 13.75
CA LEU A 40 -12.49 1.76 14.11
C LEU A 40 -11.78 3.07 14.46
N LEU A 41 -10.53 2.93 14.95
CA LEU A 41 -9.68 4.09 15.21
C LEU A 41 -9.47 4.89 13.91
N PRO A 42 -9.45 6.23 13.99
CA PRO A 42 -9.14 7.06 12.83
C PRO A 42 -7.77 6.70 12.25
N VAL A 43 -7.67 6.67 10.93
CA VAL A 43 -6.43 6.36 10.21
C VAL A 43 -6.04 7.56 9.36
N GLN A 44 -4.91 8.17 9.70
CA GLN A 44 -4.33 9.22 8.86
C GLN A 44 -3.88 8.60 7.54
N THR A 45 -4.45 9.08 6.45
CA THR A 45 -4.22 8.49 5.13
C THR A 45 -3.76 9.55 4.16
N ILE A 46 -2.68 9.23 3.44
CA ILE A 46 -2.12 10.05 2.38
C ILE A 46 -2.24 9.28 1.07
N PHE A 47 -2.89 9.86 0.08
CA PHE A 47 -2.89 9.39 -1.29
C PHE A 47 -1.94 10.23 -2.13
N ALA A 48 -0.97 9.57 -2.77
CA ALA A 48 0.06 10.22 -3.58
C ALA A 48 -0.03 9.73 -5.04
N LEU A 49 -0.42 10.64 -5.93
CA LEU A 49 -0.60 10.37 -7.37
C LEU A 49 0.56 10.95 -8.17
N LYS A 50 1.31 10.09 -8.86
CA LYS A 50 2.41 10.51 -9.75
C LYS A 50 1.84 10.86 -11.12
N GLU A 51 2.24 12.01 -11.66
CA GLU A 51 1.88 12.43 -13.02
C GLU A 51 2.45 11.50 -14.09
N THR A 52 3.68 11.03 -13.87
CA THR A 52 4.32 10.08 -14.79
C THR A 52 4.41 8.69 -14.16
N LYS A 53 3.85 7.70 -14.87
CA LYS A 53 4.03 6.29 -14.53
C LYS A 53 5.52 5.97 -14.49
N SER A 54 5.94 5.35 -13.41
CA SER A 54 7.33 5.00 -13.15
C SER A 54 7.43 3.62 -12.53
N SER A 55 8.64 3.07 -12.48
CA SER A 55 8.90 1.74 -11.91
C SER A 55 8.50 1.64 -10.43
N LYS A 56 8.29 0.40 -9.96
CA LYS A 56 8.03 0.11 -8.52
C LYS A 56 9.13 0.70 -7.63
N LEU A 57 10.40 0.56 -8.03
CA LEU A 57 11.55 1.13 -7.31
C LEU A 57 11.45 2.65 -7.12
N LYS A 58 10.99 3.40 -8.14
CA LYS A 58 10.76 4.84 -7.98
C LYS A 58 9.66 5.16 -6.98
N SER A 59 8.61 4.33 -6.89
CA SER A 59 7.61 4.46 -5.81
C SER A 59 8.22 4.21 -4.43
N HIS A 60 9.10 3.21 -4.29
CA HIS A 60 9.79 2.95 -3.02
C HIS A 60 10.70 4.12 -2.61
N HIS A 61 11.35 4.80 -3.56
CA HIS A 61 12.11 6.01 -3.24
C HIS A 61 11.23 7.14 -2.71
N TRP A 62 10.05 7.37 -3.29
CA TRP A 62 9.08 8.32 -2.71
C TRP A 62 8.66 7.89 -1.30
N TYR A 63 8.39 6.60 -1.10
CA TYR A 63 7.99 6.08 0.20
C TYR A 63 9.09 6.23 1.28
N PHE A 64 10.28 5.68 1.05
CA PHE A 64 11.35 5.66 2.05
C PHE A 64 12.08 7.01 2.15
N ASN A 65 12.49 7.59 1.03
CA ASN A 65 13.39 8.75 1.03
C ASN A 65 12.66 10.10 1.09
N ALA A 66 11.33 10.12 0.87
CA ALA A 66 10.54 11.33 1.03
C ALA A 66 9.57 11.19 2.21
N PHE A 67 8.61 10.28 2.15
CA PHE A 67 7.55 10.23 3.17
C PHE A 67 8.04 9.70 4.53
N ALA A 68 8.73 8.57 4.56
CA ALA A 68 9.22 8.00 5.81
C ALA A 68 10.27 8.90 6.49
N GLU A 69 11.09 9.62 5.70
CA GLU A 69 12.01 10.64 6.23
C GLU A 69 11.28 11.79 6.95
N GLN A 70 10.09 12.19 6.49
CA GLN A 70 9.31 13.22 7.17
C GLN A 70 8.52 12.68 8.39
N ILE A 71 7.94 11.49 8.26
CA ILE A 71 7.06 10.90 9.28
C ILE A 71 7.86 10.24 10.41
N GLN A 72 9.08 9.76 10.11
CA GLN A 72 9.93 8.98 11.02
C GLN A 72 9.18 7.83 11.70
N PRO A 73 8.56 6.91 10.93
CA PRO A 73 7.79 5.81 11.50
C PRO A 73 8.70 4.79 12.18
N GLU A 74 8.24 4.23 13.31
CA GLU A 74 8.94 3.13 14.00
C GLU A 74 8.95 1.85 13.16
N TYR A 75 7.84 1.56 12.47
CA TYR A 75 7.71 0.42 11.57
C TYR A 75 7.15 0.85 10.21
N THR A 76 7.69 0.28 9.14
CA THR A 76 7.19 0.44 7.78
C THR A 76 6.73 -0.89 7.19
N ALA A 77 5.61 -0.88 6.46
CA ALA A 77 5.12 -2.03 5.74
C ALA A 77 4.75 -1.64 4.30
N ILE A 78 5.11 -2.47 3.33
CA ILE A 78 4.78 -2.30 1.91
C ILE A 78 3.91 -3.46 1.46
N MET A 79 2.87 -3.16 0.70
CA MET A 79 1.96 -4.14 0.15
C MET A 79 1.59 -3.77 -1.30
N ASP A 80 1.58 -4.77 -2.17
CA ASP A 80 1.11 -4.61 -3.54
C ASP A 80 -0.43 -4.53 -3.57
N VAL A 81 -0.95 -3.57 -4.33
CA VAL A 81 -2.39 -3.40 -4.54
C VAL A 81 -2.98 -4.69 -5.12
N GLY A 82 -4.11 -5.13 -4.58
CA GLY A 82 -4.76 -6.39 -4.97
C GLY A 82 -4.31 -7.60 -4.15
N THR A 83 -3.34 -7.46 -3.25
CA THR A 83 -2.96 -8.51 -2.30
C THR A 83 -3.94 -8.54 -1.12
N LEU A 84 -4.45 -9.72 -0.80
CA LEU A 84 -5.25 -9.93 0.39
C LEU A 84 -4.37 -10.46 1.53
N LEU A 85 -4.38 -9.75 2.65
CA LEU A 85 -3.65 -10.18 3.85
C LEU A 85 -4.41 -11.26 4.59
N THR A 86 -3.68 -12.25 5.11
CA THR A 86 -4.25 -13.17 6.10
C THR A 86 -4.45 -12.44 7.42
N LYS A 87 -5.38 -12.93 8.25
CA LYS A 87 -5.74 -12.30 9.54
C LYS A 87 -4.54 -12.11 10.49
N SER A 88 -3.48 -12.90 10.34
CA SER A 88 -2.28 -12.87 11.18
C SER A 88 -1.05 -12.27 10.51
N ALA A 89 -1.12 -11.84 9.24
CA ALA A 89 0.06 -11.41 8.48
C ALA A 89 0.81 -10.25 9.16
N LEU A 90 0.11 -9.15 9.45
CA LEU A 90 0.72 -7.98 10.11
C LEU A 90 1.18 -8.30 11.54
N TYR A 91 0.43 -9.13 12.27
CA TYR A 91 0.80 -9.56 13.62
C TYR A 91 2.14 -10.31 13.61
N HIS A 92 2.35 -11.26 12.69
CA HIS A 92 3.60 -12.00 12.61
C HIS A 92 4.78 -11.12 12.18
N LEU A 93 4.57 -10.18 11.26
CA LEU A 93 5.60 -9.22 10.86
C LEU A 93 6.03 -8.36 12.04
N LEU A 94 5.07 -7.75 12.75
CA LEU A 94 5.35 -6.95 13.93
C LEU A 94 6.03 -7.77 15.03
N PHE A 95 5.50 -8.96 15.32
CA PHE A 95 6.07 -9.86 16.32
C PHE A 95 7.52 -10.23 16.05
N ALA A 96 7.93 -10.36 14.77
CA ALA A 96 9.32 -10.61 14.42
C ALA A 96 10.23 -9.45 14.86
N PHE A 97 9.84 -8.20 14.59
CA PHE A 97 10.58 -7.01 15.00
C PHE A 97 10.63 -6.86 16.52
N GLU A 98 9.48 -7.02 17.20
CA GLU A 98 9.37 -6.94 18.67
C GLU A 98 10.20 -8.02 19.39
N ARG A 99 10.29 -9.22 18.80
CA ARG A 99 11.06 -10.33 19.40
C ARG A 99 12.56 -10.14 19.27
N ASN A 100 13.03 -9.52 18.19
CA ASN A 100 14.45 -9.31 17.94
C ASN A 100 14.71 -7.97 17.25
N HIS A 101 15.17 -6.99 18.04
CA HIS A 101 15.49 -5.65 17.57
C HIS A 101 16.66 -5.58 16.57
N GLN A 102 17.39 -6.68 16.33
CA GLN A 102 18.43 -6.74 15.28
C GLN A 102 17.85 -7.06 13.89
N ILE A 103 16.55 -7.35 13.77
CA ILE A 103 15.90 -7.61 12.49
C ILE A 103 15.66 -6.30 11.76
N GLY A 104 16.33 -6.12 10.62
CA GLY A 104 16.13 -4.96 9.73
C GLY A 104 15.00 -5.11 8.72
N GLY A 105 14.37 -6.30 8.63
CA GLY A 105 13.28 -6.55 7.68
C GLY A 105 12.66 -7.94 7.83
N ALA A 106 11.37 -8.05 7.56
CA ALA A 106 10.62 -9.30 7.48
C ALA A 106 9.70 -9.29 6.26
N CYS A 107 9.50 -10.45 5.63
CA CYS A 107 8.66 -10.58 4.44
C CYS A 107 7.72 -11.79 4.58
N GLY A 108 6.47 -11.61 4.14
CA GLY A 108 5.50 -12.71 4.03
C GLY A 108 5.64 -13.45 2.71
N GLN A 109 4.99 -14.61 2.60
CA GLN A 109 4.87 -15.33 1.34
C GLN A 109 3.59 -14.89 0.62
N ILE A 110 3.70 -14.61 -0.68
CA ILE A 110 2.54 -14.41 -1.56
C ILE A 110 2.10 -15.78 -2.08
N SER A 111 0.80 -16.05 -2.04
CA SER A 111 0.21 -17.27 -2.57
C SER A 111 -1.16 -16.97 -3.18
N VAL A 112 -1.50 -17.69 -4.23
CA VAL A 112 -2.85 -17.63 -4.81
C VAL A 112 -3.83 -18.32 -3.89
N GLU A 113 -5.04 -17.76 -3.77
CA GLU A 113 -6.12 -18.37 -3.01
C GLU A 113 -6.61 -19.65 -3.73
N LYS A 114 -6.54 -20.79 -3.05
CA LYS A 114 -7.05 -22.10 -3.53
C LYS A 114 -6.55 -22.50 -4.94
N PRO A 115 -5.23 -22.61 -5.15
CA PRO A 115 -4.65 -22.82 -6.48
C PRO A 115 -5.03 -24.17 -7.11
N PHE A 116 -5.31 -25.18 -6.29
CA PHE A 116 -5.61 -26.54 -6.76
C PHE A 116 -7.10 -26.83 -6.98
N GLU A 117 -8.01 -26.05 -6.37
CA GLU A 117 -9.46 -26.21 -6.58
C GLU A 117 -9.88 -25.65 -7.96
N ASN A 118 -9.10 -24.74 -8.54
CA ASN A 118 -9.43 -23.99 -9.75
C ASN A 118 -8.37 -24.09 -10.86
N LEU A 119 -7.73 -25.25 -11.03
CA LEU A 119 -6.66 -25.42 -12.04
C LEU A 119 -7.12 -25.17 -13.49
N SER A 120 -8.41 -25.33 -13.77
CA SER A 120 -9.01 -25.00 -15.08
C SER A 120 -9.22 -23.49 -15.28
N ASN A 121 -9.16 -22.69 -14.23
CA ASN A 121 -9.24 -21.24 -14.32
C ASN A 121 -7.86 -20.68 -14.71
N TRP A 122 -7.77 -20.19 -15.95
CA TRP A 122 -6.51 -19.70 -16.51
C TRP A 122 -5.91 -18.52 -15.75
N VAL A 123 -6.73 -17.68 -15.12
CA VAL A 123 -6.24 -16.53 -14.33
C VAL A 123 -5.54 -17.03 -13.06
N ILE A 124 -6.17 -17.97 -12.34
CA ILE A 124 -5.62 -18.57 -11.12
C ILE A 124 -4.33 -19.33 -11.41
N SER A 125 -4.31 -20.09 -12.50
CA SER A 125 -3.12 -20.83 -12.93
C SER A 125 -1.98 -19.90 -13.36
N ALA A 126 -2.25 -18.82 -14.08
CA ALA A 126 -1.24 -17.82 -14.46
C ALA A 126 -0.66 -17.11 -13.23
N GLN A 127 -1.49 -16.72 -12.26
CA GLN A 127 -1.03 -16.14 -11.01
C GLN A 127 -0.21 -17.14 -10.19
N ASN A 128 -0.60 -18.42 -10.15
CA ASN A 128 0.14 -19.43 -9.41
C ASN A 128 1.48 -19.74 -10.06
N PHE A 129 1.60 -19.60 -11.38
CA PHE A 129 2.89 -19.62 -12.05
C PHE A 129 3.73 -18.40 -11.64
N GLU A 130 3.20 -17.17 -11.79
CA GLU A 130 3.93 -15.93 -11.52
C GLU A 130 4.46 -15.82 -10.07
N TYR A 131 3.67 -16.21 -9.07
CA TYR A 131 4.01 -15.96 -7.66
C TYR A 131 4.65 -17.15 -6.94
N LYS A 132 4.66 -18.34 -7.53
CA LYS A 132 4.96 -19.59 -6.81
C LYS A 132 5.97 -20.51 -7.53
N LEU A 133 6.09 -20.44 -8.85
CA LEU A 133 7.02 -21.22 -9.67
C LEU A 133 8.10 -20.31 -10.26
#